data_AF-W7DQ40-F1
#
_entry.id   AF-W7DQ40-F1
#
_cell.length_a   1.000
_cell.length_b   1.000
_cell.length_c   1.000
_cell.angle_alpha   90.00
_cell.angle_beta   90.00
_cell.angle_gamma   90.00
#
_symmetry.space_group_name_H-M   'P 1'
#
loop_
_entity.id
_entity.type
_entity.pdbx_description
1 polymer ?
#
loop_
_entity_poly.entity_id
_entity_poly.type
_entity_poly.pdbx_seq_one_letter_code
_entity_poly.pdbx_strand_id
1 'polypeptide(L)'
;MSITDERKKKFDFSDPYFDSGVVMAIKKDDNDIKSYEDLKGKKVAVKTGTEGYAFAEKNKDKYGYTLVPFDDSASMYEDVKTGNSSAAFDDYPVLAYGVKVGNGLKIVTQKESGAQYGFAVKKDQNTELLEKFNRGLTNIRANGTYDDILDRYIGSDVEKDSFWDTLVASAPALLLGLWNTIKLTFISLFFAAILGLVFGFLKVSRSTFLRGIATVYVDIFRGIPLIVLAFFIYFGIPQAFGFKMDPNLAAVLTLSLNAGAYITEIIRGGILAVDKGQMEAARSLGIPYGKSMMKIILPQAVRVMVPSFINQFVITLKDTSIMSVIGIVELTQSGKIIIARTFETSGIWLVVAIMYLIVITLLTKLSNVLERRLSK
;
A
#
# COMPACT_ATOMS: atom_id res chain seq x y z
N MET A 1 -24.48 -1.06 3.30
CA MET A 1 -24.01 -2.39 2.81
C MET A 1 -25.03 -2.89 1.80
N SER A 2 -24.61 -3.57 0.71
CA SER A 2 -25.57 -4.20 -0.22
C SER A 2 -26.42 -5.25 0.47
N ILE A 3 -27.73 -5.12 0.34
CA ILE A 3 -28.75 -6.04 0.83
C ILE A 3 -28.79 -7.23 -0.15
N THR A 4 -28.34 -8.39 0.31
CA THR A 4 -28.37 -9.64 -0.46
C THR A 4 -28.97 -10.76 0.37
N ASP A 5 -29.55 -11.78 -0.27
CA ASP A 5 -30.17 -12.90 0.45
C ASP A 5 -29.15 -13.69 1.29
N GLU A 6 -27.90 -13.76 0.84
CA GLU A 6 -26.83 -14.36 1.63
C GLU A 6 -26.52 -13.53 2.90
N ARG A 7 -26.47 -12.20 2.79
CA ARG A 7 -26.21 -11.32 3.93
C ARG A 7 -27.38 -11.25 4.91
N LYS A 8 -28.63 -11.35 4.43
CA LYS A 8 -29.84 -11.40 5.29
C LYS A 8 -29.88 -12.60 6.25
N LYS A 9 -29.10 -13.66 5.96
CA LYS A 9 -28.92 -14.80 6.88
C LYS A 9 -28.04 -14.45 8.09
N LYS A 10 -27.18 -13.43 7.98
CA LYS A 10 -26.19 -13.02 9.00
C LYS A 10 -26.50 -11.66 9.64
N PHE A 11 -27.28 -10.82 8.97
CA PHE A 11 -27.58 -9.45 9.36
C PHE A 11 -29.06 -9.12 9.16
N ASP A 12 -29.59 -8.25 10.02
CA ASP A 12 -30.84 -7.54 9.78
C ASP A 12 -30.54 -6.17 9.18
N PHE A 13 -31.43 -5.70 8.32
CA PHE A 13 -31.24 -4.49 7.54
C PHE A 13 -32.34 -3.46 7.80
N SER A 14 -31.96 -2.19 7.69
CA SER A 14 -32.87 -1.07 7.56
C SER A 14 -33.69 -1.17 6.27
N ASP A 15 -34.68 -0.30 6.13
CA ASP A 15 -35.23 0.02 4.82
C ASP A 15 -34.09 0.50 3.91
N PRO A 16 -34.13 0.17 2.61
CA PRO A 16 -33.10 0.56 1.68
C PRO A 16 -33.02 2.08 1.61
N TYR A 17 -31.84 2.64 1.86
CA TYR A 17 -31.61 4.09 1.82
C TYR A 17 -31.02 4.56 0.49
N PHE A 18 -30.57 3.65 -0.38
CA PHE A 18 -30.03 4.00 -1.69
C PHE A 18 -30.11 2.81 -2.65
N ASP A 19 -30.55 3.05 -3.88
CA ASP A 19 -30.53 2.03 -4.93
C ASP A 19 -29.17 2.02 -5.64
N SER A 20 -28.33 1.03 -5.33
CA SER A 20 -27.13 0.78 -6.12
C SER A 20 -27.49 0.22 -7.50
N GLY A 21 -26.46 0.05 -8.31
CA GLY A 21 -26.56 -0.48 -9.66
C GLY A 21 -25.25 -0.29 -10.39
N VAL A 22 -24.93 -1.22 -11.26
CA VAL A 22 -23.72 -1.12 -12.08
C VAL A 22 -24.01 -0.15 -13.23
N VAL A 23 -23.07 0.75 -13.47
CA VAL A 23 -23.07 1.62 -14.65
C VAL A 23 -21.74 1.51 -15.38
N MET A 24 -21.77 1.82 -16.68
CA MET A 24 -20.58 1.95 -17.48
C MET A 24 -20.19 3.41 -17.60
N ALA A 25 -18.92 3.69 -17.30
CA ALA A 25 -18.30 4.98 -17.54
C ALA A 25 -17.20 4.87 -18.58
N ILE A 26 -17.06 5.90 -19.40
CA ILE A 26 -16.01 6.06 -20.40
C ILE A 26 -15.30 7.39 -20.19
N LYS A 27 -14.21 7.62 -20.92
CA LYS A 27 -13.53 8.91 -20.92
C LYS A 27 -14.49 10.04 -21.31
N LYS A 28 -14.43 11.17 -20.59
CA LYS A 28 -15.38 12.29 -20.74
C LYS A 28 -15.57 12.75 -22.20
N ASP A 29 -14.47 12.82 -22.96
CA ASP A 29 -14.47 13.34 -24.33
C ASP A 29 -14.69 12.26 -25.41
N ASP A 30 -14.83 10.99 -25.02
CA ASP A 30 -15.08 9.87 -25.94
C ASP A 30 -16.56 9.84 -26.35
N ASN A 31 -16.85 9.88 -27.66
CA ASN A 31 -18.23 9.83 -28.19
C ASN A 31 -18.52 8.57 -29.02
N ASP A 32 -17.55 7.66 -29.09
CA ASP A 32 -17.62 6.45 -29.92
C ASP A 32 -18.35 5.32 -29.20
N ILE A 33 -18.39 5.33 -27.87
CA ILE A 33 -19.02 4.30 -27.04
C ILE A 33 -20.29 4.86 -26.40
N LYS A 34 -21.44 4.28 -26.75
CA LYS A 34 -22.76 4.69 -26.23
C LYS A 34 -23.53 3.55 -25.59
N SER A 35 -23.22 2.31 -25.96
CA SER A 35 -23.84 1.13 -25.37
C SER A 35 -22.83 -0.02 -25.20
N TYR A 36 -23.28 -1.14 -24.64
CA TYR A 36 -22.42 -2.30 -24.41
C TYR A 36 -21.94 -2.97 -25.70
N GLU A 37 -22.71 -2.84 -26.78
CA GLU A 37 -22.38 -3.39 -28.11
C GLU A 37 -21.12 -2.76 -28.70
N ASP A 38 -20.80 -1.51 -28.33
CA ASP A 38 -19.62 -0.78 -28.80
C ASP A 38 -18.31 -1.28 -28.14
N LEU A 39 -18.40 -2.18 -27.15
CA LEU A 39 -17.24 -2.72 -26.44
C LEU A 39 -16.55 -3.87 -27.18
N LYS A 40 -17.06 -4.31 -28.34
CA LYS A 40 -16.50 -5.45 -29.06
C LYS A 40 -15.03 -5.23 -29.44
N GLY A 41 -14.16 -6.13 -28.98
CA GLY A 41 -12.71 -6.07 -29.16
C GLY A 41 -12.00 -5.03 -28.29
N LYS A 42 -12.72 -4.36 -27.37
CA LYS A 42 -12.16 -3.34 -26.48
C LYS A 42 -11.71 -3.94 -25.14
N LYS A 43 -10.92 -3.15 -24.42
CA LYS A 43 -10.52 -3.43 -23.04
C LYS A 43 -11.44 -2.71 -22.06
N VAL A 44 -11.83 -3.40 -21.00
CA VAL A 44 -12.72 -2.89 -19.97
C VAL A 44 -12.03 -3.01 -18.61
N ALA A 45 -11.81 -1.87 -17.97
CA ALA A 45 -11.20 -1.79 -16.66
C ALA A 45 -12.24 -2.18 -15.59
N VAL A 46 -11.84 -3.06 -14.67
CA VAL A 46 -12.72 -3.56 -13.60
C VAL A 46 -11.96 -3.69 -12.30
N LYS A 47 -12.60 -3.34 -11.19
CA LYS A 47 -12.02 -3.50 -9.85
C LYS A 47 -12.38 -4.88 -9.31
N THR A 48 -11.37 -5.69 -9.03
CA THR A 48 -11.55 -7.07 -8.54
C THR A 48 -12.43 -7.11 -7.28
N GLY A 49 -13.38 -8.03 -7.24
CA GLY A 49 -14.24 -8.26 -6.07
C GLY A 49 -15.41 -7.27 -5.89
N THR A 50 -15.79 -6.51 -6.92
CA THR A 50 -16.97 -5.62 -6.90
C THR A 50 -18.16 -6.16 -7.70
N GLU A 51 -19.33 -5.56 -7.51
CA GLU A 51 -20.52 -5.84 -8.35
C GLU A 51 -20.23 -5.48 -9.83
N GLY A 52 -19.50 -4.40 -10.10
CA GLY A 52 -19.03 -4.02 -11.43
C GLY A 52 -18.17 -5.10 -12.11
N TYR A 53 -17.25 -5.72 -11.38
CA TYR A 53 -16.45 -6.84 -11.90
C TYR A 53 -17.32 -8.05 -12.23
N ALA A 54 -18.20 -8.46 -11.31
CA ALA A 54 -19.07 -9.61 -11.53
C ALA A 54 -20.02 -9.41 -12.71
N PHE A 55 -20.56 -8.19 -12.87
CA PHE A 55 -21.38 -7.82 -14.02
C PHE A 55 -20.59 -7.89 -15.32
N ALA A 56 -19.38 -7.32 -15.35
CA ALA A 56 -18.55 -7.30 -16.54
C ALA A 56 -18.08 -8.72 -16.91
N GLU A 57 -17.71 -9.55 -15.93
CA GLU A 57 -17.32 -10.93 -16.18
C GLU A 57 -18.46 -11.77 -16.76
N LYS A 58 -19.68 -11.63 -16.23
CA LYS A 58 -20.86 -12.33 -16.74
C LYS A 58 -21.22 -11.93 -18.17
N ASN A 59 -20.90 -10.71 -18.58
CA ASN A 59 -21.30 -10.14 -19.87
C ASN A 59 -20.17 -10.07 -20.91
N LYS A 60 -18.93 -10.43 -20.56
CA LYS A 60 -17.75 -10.30 -21.45
C LYS A 60 -17.90 -11.06 -22.77
N ASP A 61 -18.43 -12.28 -22.73
CA ASP A 61 -18.57 -13.12 -23.93
C ASP A 61 -19.73 -12.62 -24.81
N LYS A 62 -20.78 -12.06 -24.19
CA LYS A 62 -21.94 -11.51 -24.87
C LYS A 62 -21.58 -10.28 -25.72
N TYR A 63 -20.76 -9.38 -25.18
CA TYR A 63 -20.39 -8.13 -25.84
C TYR A 63 -18.95 -8.13 -26.42
N GLY A 64 -18.21 -9.21 -26.24
CA GLY A 64 -16.94 -9.47 -26.92
C GLY A 64 -15.77 -8.58 -26.48
N TYR A 65 -15.66 -8.23 -25.20
CA TYR A 65 -14.56 -7.43 -24.65
C TYR A 65 -13.63 -8.25 -23.75
N THR A 66 -12.45 -7.69 -23.46
CA THR A 66 -11.48 -8.26 -22.51
C THR A 66 -11.40 -7.44 -21.23
N LEU A 67 -11.35 -8.11 -20.09
CA LEU A 67 -11.24 -7.46 -18.78
C LEU A 67 -9.80 -7.12 -18.42
N VAL A 68 -9.62 -5.95 -17.81
CA VAL A 68 -8.37 -5.50 -17.19
C VAL A 68 -8.63 -5.29 -15.70
N PRO A 69 -8.20 -6.23 -14.83
CA PRO A 69 -8.45 -6.15 -13.40
C PRO A 69 -7.52 -5.16 -12.69
N PHE A 70 -8.07 -4.43 -11.73
CA PHE A 70 -7.37 -3.53 -10.82
C PHE A 70 -7.74 -3.81 -9.36
N ASP A 71 -6.85 -3.48 -8.44
CA ASP A 71 -7.08 -3.66 -7.00
C ASP A 71 -7.87 -2.50 -6.38
N ASP A 72 -7.89 -1.34 -7.04
CA ASP A 72 -8.55 -0.13 -6.55
C ASP A 72 -9.23 0.67 -7.67
N SER A 73 -10.26 1.45 -7.31
CA SER A 73 -11.08 2.20 -8.27
C SER A 73 -10.30 3.36 -8.90
N ALA A 74 -9.34 3.96 -8.19
CA ALA A 74 -8.59 5.10 -8.72
C ALA A 74 -7.71 4.71 -9.91
N SER A 75 -6.96 3.61 -9.76
CA SER A 75 -6.16 3.02 -10.83
C SER A 75 -7.03 2.60 -12.02
N MET A 76 -8.19 2.00 -11.75
CA MET A 76 -9.17 1.61 -12.77
C MET A 76 -9.68 2.82 -13.58
N TYR A 77 -10.06 3.91 -12.91
CA TYR A 77 -10.53 5.11 -13.60
C TYR A 77 -9.41 5.80 -14.39
N GLU A 78 -8.19 5.84 -13.84
CA GLU A 78 -7.04 6.43 -14.53
C GLU A 78 -6.67 5.67 -15.81
N ASP A 79 -6.80 4.34 -15.81
CA ASP A 79 -6.60 3.51 -17.00
C ASP A 79 -7.58 3.85 -18.13
N VAL A 80 -8.83 4.18 -17.79
CA VAL A 80 -9.83 4.64 -18.77
C VAL A 80 -9.54 6.07 -19.24
N LYS A 81 -9.19 6.98 -18.32
CA LYS A 81 -8.87 8.38 -18.68
C LYS A 81 -7.68 8.48 -19.62
N THR A 82 -6.67 7.63 -19.41
CA THR A 82 -5.45 7.57 -20.24
C THR A 82 -5.67 6.83 -21.56
N GLY A 83 -6.79 6.10 -21.70
CA GLY A 83 -7.18 5.40 -22.93
C GLY A 83 -6.59 4.00 -23.08
N ASN A 84 -5.99 3.45 -22.02
CA ASN A 84 -5.53 2.06 -22.00
C ASN A 84 -6.70 1.07 -22.01
N SER A 85 -7.77 1.42 -21.30
CA SER A 85 -9.08 0.76 -21.37
C SER A 85 -10.12 1.73 -21.92
N SER A 86 -11.13 1.18 -22.58
CA SER A 86 -12.17 1.99 -23.25
C SER A 86 -13.35 2.31 -22.33
N ALA A 87 -13.59 1.48 -21.32
CA ALA A 87 -14.68 1.67 -20.37
C ALA A 87 -14.34 1.07 -19.00
N ALA A 88 -15.06 1.50 -17.96
CA ALA A 88 -15.08 0.87 -16.66
C ALA A 88 -16.51 0.57 -16.21
N PHE A 89 -16.68 -0.55 -15.52
CA PHE A 89 -17.93 -0.89 -14.82
C PHE A 89 -17.73 -0.70 -13.32
N ASP A 90 -18.58 0.10 -12.69
CA ASP A 90 -18.57 0.30 -11.24
C ASP A 90 -19.96 0.67 -10.71
N ASP A 91 -20.06 0.76 -9.39
CA ASP A 91 -21.29 1.16 -8.71
C ASP A 91 -21.66 2.61 -9.04
N TYR A 92 -22.92 2.84 -9.39
CA TYR A 92 -23.49 4.14 -9.70
C TYR A 92 -23.13 5.26 -8.71
N PRO A 93 -23.30 5.12 -7.38
CA PRO A 93 -23.01 6.22 -6.47
C PRO A 93 -21.53 6.64 -6.49
N VAL A 94 -20.61 5.70 -6.69
CA VAL A 94 -19.17 5.98 -6.73
C VAL A 94 -18.81 6.69 -8.03
N LEU A 95 -19.29 6.18 -9.16
CA LEU A 95 -19.05 6.79 -10.46
C LEU A 95 -19.74 8.15 -10.59
N ALA A 96 -20.98 8.29 -10.11
CA ALA A 96 -21.72 9.55 -10.15
C ALA A 96 -21.00 10.62 -9.33
N TYR A 97 -20.57 10.31 -8.10
CA TYR A 97 -19.75 11.24 -7.31
C TYR A 97 -18.42 11.57 -7.99
N GLY A 98 -17.73 10.57 -8.55
CA GLY A 98 -16.47 10.77 -9.27
C GLY A 98 -16.63 11.69 -10.49
N VAL A 99 -17.63 11.43 -11.34
CA VAL A 99 -17.95 12.27 -12.50
C VAL A 99 -18.28 13.69 -12.05
N LYS A 100 -19.06 13.80 -10.97
CA LYS A 100 -19.45 15.06 -10.33
C LYS A 100 -18.22 15.89 -9.92
N VAL A 101 -17.28 15.32 -9.17
CA VAL A 101 -16.04 16.03 -8.75
C VAL A 101 -14.97 16.13 -9.84
N GLY A 102 -15.27 15.68 -11.06
CA GLY A 102 -14.40 15.85 -12.21
C GLY A 102 -13.29 14.82 -12.32
N ASN A 103 -13.61 13.54 -12.06
CA ASN A 103 -12.70 12.42 -12.28
C ASN A 103 -12.31 12.21 -13.77
N GLY A 104 -12.86 12.98 -14.71
CA GLY A 104 -12.52 12.89 -16.14
C GLY A 104 -13.24 11.78 -16.91
N LEU A 105 -14.24 11.15 -16.29
CA LEU A 105 -15.12 10.17 -16.93
C LEU A 105 -16.53 10.75 -17.15
N LYS A 106 -17.36 10.02 -17.90
CA LYS A 106 -18.81 10.22 -17.99
C LYS A 106 -19.52 8.88 -17.98
N ILE A 107 -20.70 8.83 -17.38
CA ILE A 107 -21.58 7.65 -17.41
C ILE A 107 -22.36 7.65 -18.71
N VAL A 108 -22.41 6.51 -19.42
CA VAL A 108 -23.09 6.38 -20.73
C VAL A 108 -24.24 5.39 -20.74
N THR A 109 -24.48 4.67 -19.65
CA THR A 109 -25.57 3.69 -19.57
C THR A 109 -26.53 4.02 -18.45
N GLN A 110 -27.75 3.51 -18.57
CA GLN A 110 -28.68 3.50 -17.46
C GLN A 110 -28.13 2.61 -16.34
N LYS A 111 -28.60 2.88 -15.12
CA LYS A 111 -28.28 2.08 -13.94
C LYS A 111 -28.92 0.70 -14.09
N GLU A 112 -28.08 -0.32 -14.18
CA GLU A 112 -28.54 -1.71 -14.14
C GLU A 112 -29.19 -2.02 -12.79
N SER A 113 -30.13 -2.97 -12.77
CA SER A 113 -30.74 -3.41 -11.52
C SER A 113 -29.66 -3.99 -10.60
N GLY A 114 -29.36 -3.26 -9.52
CA GLY A 114 -28.35 -3.63 -8.55
C GLY A 114 -28.91 -3.90 -7.16
N ALA A 115 -28.01 -4.21 -6.24
CA ALA A 115 -28.38 -4.39 -4.85
C ALA A 115 -28.75 -3.06 -4.20
N GLN A 116 -29.75 -3.05 -3.33
CA GLN A 116 -30.06 -1.86 -2.55
C GLN A 116 -29.10 -1.75 -1.36
N TYR A 117 -28.74 -0.54 -0.97
CA TYR A 117 -27.93 -0.30 0.22
C TYR A 117 -28.82 -0.06 1.43
N GLY A 118 -28.54 -0.84 2.49
CA GLY A 118 -29.15 -0.71 3.80
C GLY A 118 -28.12 -0.60 4.91
N PHE A 119 -28.53 0.01 6.01
CA PHE A 119 -27.81 -0.02 7.27
C PHE A 119 -28.03 -1.41 7.91
N ALA A 120 -26.95 -2.04 8.39
CA ALA A 120 -26.97 -3.43 8.81
C ALA A 120 -26.56 -3.58 10.27
N VAL A 121 -27.29 -4.41 11.01
CA VAL A 121 -26.94 -4.85 12.37
C VAL A 121 -26.83 -6.37 12.38
N LYS A 122 -26.10 -6.94 13.35
CA LYS A 122 -26.05 -8.41 13.50
C LYS A 122 -27.47 -8.96 13.64
N LYS A 123 -27.70 -10.14 13.07
CA LYS A 123 -28.99 -10.83 13.12
C LYS A 123 -29.51 -10.91 14.55
N ASP A 124 -30.78 -10.55 14.74
CA ASP A 124 -31.51 -10.55 15.99
C ASP A 124 -30.88 -9.68 17.09
N GLN A 125 -30.07 -8.69 16.70
CA GLN A 125 -29.43 -7.73 17.61
C GLN A 125 -29.72 -6.29 17.19
N ASN A 126 -29.92 -5.41 18.17
CA ASN A 126 -30.08 -3.96 17.95
C ASN A 126 -31.27 -3.59 17.05
N THR A 127 -32.37 -4.33 17.11
CA THR A 127 -33.60 -4.02 16.35
C THR A 127 -34.11 -2.60 16.62
N GLU A 128 -33.99 -2.11 17.86
CA GLU A 128 -34.34 -0.74 18.22
C GLU A 128 -33.52 0.32 17.43
N LEU A 129 -32.24 0.03 17.16
CA LEU A 129 -31.41 0.91 16.35
C LEU A 129 -31.87 0.93 14.89
N LEU A 130 -32.29 -0.22 14.34
CA LEU A 130 -32.89 -0.29 13.01
C LEU A 130 -34.19 0.52 12.93
N GLU A 131 -35.07 0.40 13.93
CA GLU A 131 -36.32 1.16 13.97
C GLU A 131 -36.06 2.67 14.06
N LYS A 132 -35.12 3.09 14.91
CA LYS A 132 -34.69 4.50 15.01
C LYS A 132 -34.09 4.99 13.69
N PHE A 133 -33.28 4.16 13.03
CA PHE A 133 -32.70 4.48 11.73
C PHE A 133 -33.78 4.64 10.65
N ASN A 134 -34.70 3.69 10.53
CA ASN A 134 -35.81 3.73 9.56
C ASN A 134 -36.70 4.94 9.80
N ARG A 135 -37.02 5.26 11.06
CA ARG A 135 -37.80 6.45 11.40
C ARG A 135 -37.07 7.74 10.99
N GLY A 136 -35.77 7.81 11.24
CA GLY A 136 -34.91 8.90 10.75
C GLY A 136 -34.93 9.00 9.23
N LEU A 137 -34.77 7.87 8.53
CA LEU A 137 -34.81 7.79 7.07
C LEU A 137 -36.15 8.27 6.49
N THR A 138 -37.27 7.86 7.08
CA THR A 138 -38.61 8.33 6.70
C THR A 138 -38.73 9.85 6.91
N ASN A 139 -38.26 10.36 8.05
CA ASN A 139 -38.33 11.79 8.34
C ASN A 139 -37.52 12.63 7.33
N ILE A 140 -36.29 12.22 6.99
CA ILE A 140 -35.46 12.96 6.04
C ILE A 140 -35.96 12.85 4.60
N ARG A 141 -36.67 11.77 4.25
CA ARG A 141 -37.34 11.66 2.96
C ARG A 141 -38.56 12.57 2.89
N ALA A 142 -39.35 12.62 3.97
CA ALA A 142 -40.57 13.40 4.01
C ALA A 142 -40.32 14.93 3.99
N ASN A 143 -39.19 15.39 4.52
CA ASN A 143 -38.87 16.81 4.62
C ASN A 143 -37.92 17.34 3.52
N GLY A 144 -37.60 16.52 2.51
CA GLY A 144 -36.70 16.89 1.40
C GLY A 144 -35.20 16.85 1.71
N THR A 145 -34.79 16.67 2.98
CA THR A 145 -33.36 16.61 3.34
C THR A 145 -32.63 15.45 2.65
N TYR A 146 -33.33 14.34 2.39
CA TYR A 146 -32.76 13.23 1.63
C TYR A 146 -32.37 13.65 0.21
N ASP A 147 -33.25 14.38 -0.48
CA ASP A 147 -33.00 14.86 -1.84
C ASP A 147 -31.90 15.91 -1.84
N ASP A 148 -31.86 16.82 -0.85
CA ASP A 148 -30.77 17.78 -0.68
C ASP A 148 -29.41 17.08 -0.51
N ILE A 149 -29.37 15.96 0.23
CA ILE A 149 -28.15 15.15 0.38
C ILE A 149 -27.77 14.51 -0.96
N LEU A 150 -28.72 13.92 -1.67
CA LEU A 150 -28.46 13.35 -2.99
C LEU A 150 -27.96 14.40 -3.97
N ASP A 151 -28.61 15.56 -4.04
CA ASP A 151 -28.19 16.64 -4.93
C ASP A 151 -26.81 17.17 -4.53
N ARG A 152 -26.52 17.29 -3.24
CA ARG A 152 -25.19 17.70 -2.75
C ARG A 152 -24.08 16.72 -3.13
N TYR A 153 -24.32 15.40 -3.07
CA TYR A 153 -23.25 14.41 -3.31
C TYR A 153 -23.26 13.78 -4.70
N ILE A 154 -24.37 13.76 -5.43
CA ILE A 154 -24.50 13.12 -6.76
C ILE A 154 -25.31 13.94 -7.77
N GLY A 155 -25.85 15.11 -7.40
CA GLY A 155 -26.51 16.05 -8.33
C GLY A 155 -25.54 16.83 -9.24
N SER A 156 -26.07 17.74 -10.05
CA SER A 156 -25.34 18.39 -11.16
C SER A 156 -24.39 19.53 -10.76
N ASP A 157 -24.59 20.16 -9.60
CA ASP A 157 -23.85 21.37 -9.23
C ASP A 157 -22.66 21.06 -8.30
N VAL A 158 -21.47 21.54 -8.68
CA VAL A 158 -20.23 21.39 -7.92
C VAL A 158 -19.32 22.59 -8.11
N GLU A 159 -18.88 23.16 -7.01
CA GLU A 159 -17.58 23.85 -6.98
C GLU A 159 -16.48 22.79 -6.90
N LYS A 160 -15.74 22.63 -8.00
CA LYS A 160 -14.53 21.81 -7.97
C LYS A 160 -13.48 22.55 -7.14
N ASP A 161 -13.10 21.97 -6.01
CA ASP A 161 -11.98 22.46 -5.21
C ASP A 161 -10.74 22.60 -6.10
N SER A 162 -9.98 23.68 -5.91
CA SER A 162 -8.72 23.80 -6.64
C SER A 162 -7.74 22.72 -6.16
N PHE A 163 -6.76 22.39 -7.01
CA PHE A 163 -5.70 21.47 -6.59
C PHE A 163 -4.98 21.95 -5.33
N TRP A 164 -4.86 23.27 -5.15
CA TRP A 164 -4.27 23.86 -3.95
C TRP A 164 -5.11 23.61 -2.70
N ASP A 165 -6.44 23.75 -2.78
CA ASP A 165 -7.34 23.46 -1.66
C ASP A 165 -7.29 21.97 -1.29
N THR A 166 -7.29 21.11 -2.30
CA THR A 166 -7.09 19.66 -2.14
C THR A 166 -5.78 19.34 -1.43
N LEU A 167 -4.69 20.01 -1.82
CA LEU A 167 -3.36 19.81 -1.23
C LEU A 167 -3.31 20.28 0.22
N VAL A 168 -3.85 21.46 0.54
CA VAL A 168 -3.90 21.99 1.90
C VAL A 168 -4.73 21.08 2.81
N ALA A 169 -5.89 20.62 2.35
CA ALA A 169 -6.74 19.68 3.07
C ALA A 169 -6.04 18.32 3.29
N SER A 170 -5.20 17.89 2.35
CA SER A 170 -4.51 16.61 2.37
C SER A 170 -3.17 16.62 3.12
N ALA A 171 -2.56 17.79 3.31
CA ALA A 171 -1.23 17.94 3.90
C ALA A 171 -1.08 17.27 5.27
N PRO A 172 -2.03 17.36 6.23
CA PRO A 172 -1.91 16.67 7.51
C PRO A 172 -1.79 15.15 7.37
N ALA A 173 -2.58 14.54 6.46
CA ALA A 173 -2.57 13.10 6.22
C ALA A 173 -1.28 12.64 5.52
N LEU A 174 -0.75 13.45 4.61
CA LEU A 174 0.53 13.18 3.93
C LEU A 174 1.71 13.30 4.91
N LEU A 175 1.74 14.33 5.76
CA LEU A 175 2.78 14.50 6.77
C LEU A 175 2.74 13.39 7.82
N LEU A 176 1.55 12.96 8.24
CA LEU A 176 1.40 11.81 9.14
C LEU A 176 1.87 10.52 8.47
N GLY A 177 1.52 10.30 7.20
CA GLY A 177 2.00 9.15 6.42
C GLY A 177 3.53 9.15 6.27
N LEU A 178 4.12 10.31 6.04
CA LEU A 178 5.57 10.49 5.99
C LEU A 178 6.23 10.20 7.35
N TRP A 179 5.64 10.70 8.44
CA TRP A 179 6.11 10.40 9.78
C TRP A 179 6.08 8.89 10.07
N ASN A 180 4.99 8.22 9.70
CA ASN A 180 4.88 6.76 9.85
C ASN A 180 5.92 6.02 9.01
N THR A 181 6.19 6.48 7.78
CA THR A 181 7.25 5.96 6.90
C THR A 181 8.61 6.01 7.60
N ILE A 182 8.96 7.18 8.13
CA ILE A 182 10.23 7.41 8.84
C ILE A 182 10.28 6.56 10.12
N LYS A 183 9.24 6.58 10.94
CA LYS A 183 9.12 5.81 12.18
C LYS A 183 9.31 4.31 11.94
N LEU A 184 8.61 3.74 10.96
CA LEU A 184 8.73 2.32 10.61
C LEU A 184 10.13 1.98 10.12
N THR A 185 10.73 2.84 9.30
CA THR A 185 12.10 2.65 8.80
C THR A 185 13.10 2.55 9.96
N PHE A 186 13.08 3.53 10.88
CA PHE A 186 14.02 3.57 12.00
C PHE A 186 13.86 2.39 12.97
N ILE A 187 12.62 2.06 13.35
CA ILE A 187 12.35 0.92 14.24
C ILE A 187 12.80 -0.39 13.58
N SER A 188 12.47 -0.56 12.30
CA SER A 188 12.82 -1.79 11.57
C SER A 188 14.32 -1.94 11.42
N LEU A 189 15.03 -0.85 11.10
CA LEU A 189 16.49 -0.85 10.97
C LEU A 189 17.21 -1.07 12.30
N PHE A 190 16.65 -0.60 13.41
CA PHE A 190 17.22 -0.89 14.73
C PHE A 190 17.27 -2.41 14.97
N PHE A 191 16.16 -3.13 14.77
CA PHE A 191 16.15 -4.58 14.91
C PHE A 191 16.92 -5.29 13.79
N ALA A 192 16.90 -4.75 12.56
CA ALA A 192 17.71 -5.26 11.45
C ALA A 192 19.21 -5.19 11.76
N ALA A 193 19.68 -4.12 12.41
CA ALA A 193 21.07 -3.97 12.80
C ALA A 193 21.47 -4.99 13.87
N ILE A 194 20.58 -5.28 14.84
CA ILE A 194 20.81 -6.34 15.84
C ILE A 194 20.93 -7.69 15.15
N LEU A 195 19.95 -8.06 14.31
CA LEU A 195 19.96 -9.31 13.55
C LEU A 195 21.21 -9.40 12.67
N GLY A 196 21.47 -8.34 11.93
CA GLY A 196 22.61 -8.21 11.03
C GLY A 196 23.95 -8.39 11.74
N LEU A 197 24.12 -7.79 12.92
CA LEU A 197 25.33 -7.94 13.73
C LEU A 197 25.52 -9.38 14.21
N VAL A 198 24.46 -9.99 14.75
CA VAL A 198 24.49 -11.38 15.21
C VAL A 198 24.84 -12.33 14.05
N PHE A 199 24.06 -12.31 12.99
CA PHE A 199 24.25 -13.20 11.84
C PHE A 199 25.50 -12.87 11.04
N GLY A 200 25.92 -11.60 10.99
CA GLY A 200 27.18 -11.15 10.38
C GLY A 200 28.39 -11.82 11.03
N PHE A 201 28.47 -11.83 12.36
CA PHE A 201 29.54 -12.52 13.08
C PHE A 201 29.48 -14.04 12.93
N LEU A 202 28.29 -14.65 12.94
CA LEU A 202 28.12 -16.08 12.67
C LEU A 202 28.63 -16.46 11.27
N LYS A 203 28.36 -15.60 10.27
CA LYS A 203 28.73 -15.81 8.87
C LYS A 203 30.25 -15.71 8.63
N VAL A 204 30.98 -14.88 9.40
CA VAL A 204 32.46 -14.82 9.35
C VAL A 204 33.15 -15.79 10.32
N SER A 205 32.39 -16.56 11.09
CA SER A 205 32.93 -17.52 12.05
C SER A 205 33.70 -18.65 11.36
N ARG A 206 34.75 -19.16 12.01
CA ARG A 206 35.49 -20.35 11.57
C ARG A 206 34.64 -21.62 11.63
N SER A 207 33.63 -21.67 12.49
CA SER A 207 32.72 -22.82 12.61
C SER A 207 31.83 -22.94 11.38
N THR A 208 31.87 -24.10 10.72
CA THR A 208 31.03 -24.42 9.57
C THR A 208 29.55 -24.45 9.94
N PHE A 209 29.22 -24.91 11.15
CA PHE A 209 27.85 -24.95 11.67
C PHE A 209 27.25 -23.55 11.84
N LEU A 210 27.96 -22.65 12.53
CA LEU A 210 27.50 -21.27 12.74
C LEU A 210 27.35 -20.52 11.41
N ARG A 211 28.27 -20.76 10.49
CA ARG A 211 28.20 -20.22 9.13
C ARG A 211 27.00 -20.78 8.37
N GLY A 212 26.69 -22.07 8.54
CA GLY A 212 25.51 -22.72 7.97
C GLY A 212 24.22 -22.05 8.42
N ILE A 213 24.04 -21.83 9.72
CA ILE A 213 22.85 -21.14 10.29
C ILE A 213 22.68 -19.74 9.66
N ALA A 214 23.75 -18.94 9.64
CA ALA A 214 23.68 -17.61 9.04
C ALA A 214 23.44 -17.64 7.53
N THR A 215 23.89 -18.70 6.85
CA THR A 215 23.63 -18.89 5.42
C THR A 215 22.16 -19.17 5.15
N VAL A 216 21.56 -20.09 5.90
CA VAL A 216 20.12 -20.37 5.78
C VAL A 216 19.28 -19.13 6.05
N TYR A 217 19.60 -18.36 7.11
CA TYR A 217 18.92 -17.08 7.39
C TYR A 217 19.00 -16.11 6.19
N VAL A 218 20.21 -15.86 5.69
CA VAL A 218 20.42 -14.93 4.57
C VAL A 218 19.70 -15.40 3.31
N ASP A 219 19.81 -16.68 2.97
CA ASP A 219 19.26 -17.26 1.75
C ASP A 219 17.72 -17.20 1.75
N ILE A 220 17.09 -17.48 2.89
CA ILE A 220 15.63 -17.39 3.04
C ILE A 220 15.17 -15.94 2.88
N PHE A 221 15.69 -15.02 3.70
CA PHE A 221 15.10 -13.68 3.78
C PHE A 221 15.49 -12.77 2.62
N ARG A 222 16.57 -13.08 1.89
CA ARG A 222 16.89 -12.41 0.61
C ARG A 222 16.28 -13.10 -0.60
N GLY A 223 15.94 -14.39 -0.49
CA GLY A 223 15.33 -15.17 -1.57
C GLY A 223 13.81 -14.97 -1.70
N ILE A 224 13.13 -14.58 -0.62
CA ILE A 224 11.68 -14.34 -0.62
C ILE A 224 11.41 -12.87 -1.01
N PRO A 225 10.53 -12.60 -2.00
CA PRO A 225 10.08 -11.24 -2.29
C PRO A 225 9.45 -10.57 -1.06
N LEU A 226 9.80 -9.32 -0.79
CA LEU A 226 9.40 -8.64 0.45
C LEU A 226 7.88 -8.60 0.64
N ILE A 227 7.12 -8.39 -0.44
CA ILE A 227 5.65 -8.40 -0.41
C ILE A 227 5.08 -9.76 0.01
N VAL A 228 5.68 -10.86 -0.47
CA VAL A 228 5.28 -12.23 -0.11
C VAL A 228 5.62 -12.49 1.36
N LEU A 229 6.78 -12.03 1.82
CA LEU A 229 7.17 -12.12 3.23
C LEU A 229 6.18 -11.36 4.13
N ALA A 230 5.74 -10.17 3.72
CA ALA A 230 4.76 -9.37 4.45
C ALA A 230 3.43 -10.12 4.61
N PHE A 231 2.91 -10.68 3.51
CA PHE A 231 1.68 -11.49 3.56
C PHE A 231 1.84 -12.75 4.40
N PHE A 232 2.98 -13.44 4.30
CA PHE A 232 3.21 -14.63 5.10
C PHE A 232 3.26 -14.31 6.60
N ILE A 233 3.94 -13.24 7.00
CA ILE A 233 4.04 -12.82 8.40
C ILE A 233 2.70 -12.33 8.96
N TYR A 234 1.93 -11.55 8.16
CA TYR A 234 0.69 -10.96 8.64
C TYR A 234 -0.53 -11.88 8.54
N PHE A 235 -0.63 -12.70 7.48
CA PHE A 235 -1.75 -13.60 7.26
C PHE A 235 -1.40 -15.07 7.51
N GLY A 236 -0.27 -15.55 6.97
CA GLY A 236 0.11 -16.96 6.99
C GLY A 236 0.36 -17.50 8.40
N ILE A 237 1.27 -16.88 9.16
CA ILE A 237 1.61 -17.31 10.54
C ILE A 237 0.38 -17.25 11.46
N PRO A 238 -0.36 -16.13 11.54
CA PRO A 238 -1.47 -16.03 12.50
C PRO A 238 -2.61 -16.99 12.17
N GLN A 239 -2.86 -17.27 10.89
CA GLN A 239 -3.82 -18.28 10.46
C GLN A 239 -3.39 -19.70 10.85
N ALA A 240 -2.11 -20.03 10.73
CA ALA A 240 -1.58 -21.36 11.08
C ALA A 240 -1.62 -21.64 12.59
N PHE A 241 -1.45 -20.60 13.42
CA PHE A 241 -1.37 -20.73 14.89
C PHE A 241 -2.60 -20.16 15.63
N GLY A 242 -3.62 -19.68 14.91
CA GLY A 242 -4.90 -19.27 15.49
C GLY A 242 -4.86 -17.97 16.31
N PHE A 243 -3.98 -17.02 15.98
CA PHE A 243 -3.89 -15.72 16.67
C PHE A 243 -4.10 -14.54 15.71
N LYS A 244 -4.19 -13.32 16.25
CA LYS A 244 -4.25 -12.07 15.46
C LYS A 244 -2.91 -11.36 15.54
N MET A 245 -2.40 -10.92 14.39
CA MET A 245 -1.18 -10.12 14.32
C MET A 245 -1.51 -8.64 14.20
N ASP A 246 -0.79 -7.80 14.92
CA ASP A 246 -0.84 -6.35 14.71
C ASP A 246 -0.12 -5.98 13.39
N PRO A 247 -0.72 -5.14 12.51
CA PRO A 247 -0.08 -4.74 11.25
C PRO A 247 1.29 -4.08 11.43
N ASN A 248 1.46 -3.23 12.46
CA ASN A 248 2.75 -2.54 12.69
C ASN A 248 3.81 -3.53 13.12
N LEU A 249 3.47 -4.49 13.99
CA LEU A 249 4.38 -5.56 14.37
C LEU A 249 4.77 -6.40 13.15
N ALA A 250 3.81 -6.79 12.31
CA ALA A 250 4.09 -7.53 11.07
C ALA A 250 5.01 -6.75 10.13
N ALA A 251 4.77 -5.46 9.93
CA ALA A 251 5.59 -4.59 9.10
C ALA A 251 7.03 -4.49 9.64
N VAL A 252 7.20 -4.25 10.94
CA VAL A 252 8.51 -4.20 11.59
C VAL A 252 9.23 -5.53 11.45
N LEU A 253 8.59 -6.66 11.74
CA LEU A 253 9.18 -7.99 11.59
C LEU A 253 9.64 -8.25 10.15
N THR A 254 8.77 -7.97 9.18
CA THR A 254 9.05 -8.17 7.76
C THR A 254 10.27 -7.36 7.32
N LEU A 255 10.26 -6.05 7.60
CA LEU A 255 11.36 -5.15 7.22
C LEU A 255 12.65 -5.49 7.96
N SER A 256 12.58 -5.82 9.26
CA SER A 256 13.76 -6.15 10.07
C SER A 256 14.43 -7.45 9.65
N LEU A 257 13.65 -8.49 9.35
CA LEU A 257 14.19 -9.78 8.89
C LEU A 257 14.85 -9.64 7.52
N ASN A 258 14.18 -8.97 6.59
CA ASN A 258 14.73 -8.74 5.25
C ASN A 258 15.98 -7.83 5.30
N ALA A 259 15.87 -6.63 5.86
CA ALA A 259 17.00 -5.71 5.97
C ALA A 259 18.15 -6.30 6.81
N GLY A 260 17.85 -7.10 7.85
CA GLY A 260 18.85 -7.76 8.69
C GLY A 260 19.68 -8.79 7.92
N ALA A 261 19.08 -9.47 6.94
CA ALA A 261 19.80 -10.38 6.04
C ALA A 261 20.74 -9.63 5.08
N TYR A 262 20.32 -8.46 4.57
CA TYR A 262 21.23 -7.58 3.80
C TYR A 262 22.36 -7.04 4.67
N ILE A 263 22.06 -6.59 5.90
CA ILE A 263 23.07 -6.11 6.85
C ILE A 263 24.08 -7.20 7.21
N THR A 264 23.65 -8.46 7.35
CA THR A 264 24.55 -9.60 7.58
C THR A 264 25.62 -9.69 6.49
N GLU A 265 25.24 -9.50 5.23
CA GLU A 265 26.15 -9.55 4.10
C GLU A 265 26.98 -8.28 3.96
N ILE A 266 26.46 -7.11 4.36
CA ILE A 266 27.24 -5.87 4.50
C ILE A 266 28.36 -6.08 5.53
N ILE A 267 28.06 -6.66 6.68
CA ILE A 267 29.03 -6.92 7.74
C ILE A 267 30.09 -7.92 7.29
N ARG A 268 29.66 -9.04 6.69
CA ARG A 268 30.59 -10.02 6.12
C ARG A 268 31.49 -9.39 5.06
N GLY A 269 30.91 -8.63 4.13
CA GLY A 269 31.64 -7.95 3.06
C GLY A 269 32.63 -6.92 3.58
N GLY A 270 32.23 -6.10 4.55
CA GLY A 270 33.10 -5.10 5.17
C GLY A 270 34.28 -5.70 5.92
N ILE A 271 34.09 -6.82 6.64
CA ILE A 271 35.18 -7.53 7.32
C ILE A 271 36.16 -8.12 6.31
N LEU A 272 35.66 -8.71 5.22
CA LEU A 272 36.50 -9.31 4.17
C LEU A 272 37.21 -8.29 3.28
N ALA A 273 36.74 -7.05 3.25
CA ALA A 273 37.37 -5.96 2.51
C ALA A 273 38.65 -5.43 3.20
N VAL A 274 38.84 -5.72 4.48
CA VAL A 274 40.07 -5.37 5.19
C VAL A 274 41.20 -6.30 4.72
N ASP A 275 42.36 -5.72 4.39
CA ASP A 275 43.53 -6.46 3.92
C ASP A 275 43.92 -7.58 4.89
N LYS A 276 44.15 -8.79 4.35
CA LYS A 276 44.46 -9.98 5.16
C LYS A 276 45.75 -9.81 5.97
N GLY A 277 46.71 -9.03 5.45
CA GLY A 277 47.94 -8.67 6.12
C GLY A 277 47.74 -7.94 7.44
N GLN A 278 46.63 -7.22 7.64
CA GLN A 278 46.28 -6.62 8.94
C GLN A 278 46.08 -7.68 10.02
N MET A 279 45.38 -8.76 9.67
CA MET A 279 45.18 -9.89 10.59
C MET A 279 46.50 -10.64 10.80
N GLU A 280 47.26 -10.89 9.73
CA GLU A 280 48.55 -11.59 9.81
C GLU A 280 49.56 -10.83 10.68
N ALA A 281 49.73 -9.52 10.47
CA ALA A 281 50.61 -8.68 11.27
C ALA A 281 50.21 -8.66 12.75
N ALA A 282 48.91 -8.51 13.05
CA ALA A 282 48.41 -8.56 14.42
C ALA A 282 48.71 -9.89 15.10
N ARG A 283 48.54 -11.00 14.37
CA ARG A 283 48.83 -12.35 14.87
C ARG A 283 50.33 -12.58 15.06
N SER A 284 51.17 -12.03 14.18
CA SER A 284 52.64 -12.07 14.30
C SER A 284 53.16 -11.29 15.51
N LEU A 285 52.46 -10.24 15.94
CA LEU A 285 52.71 -9.52 17.18
C LEU A 285 52.16 -10.24 18.44
N GLY A 286 51.71 -11.49 18.31
CA GLY A 286 51.17 -12.29 19.42
C GLY A 286 49.77 -11.89 19.89
N ILE A 287 49.09 -10.98 19.19
CA ILE A 287 47.75 -10.51 19.59
C ILE A 287 46.71 -11.62 19.33
N PRO A 288 45.90 -12.03 20.34
CA PRO A 288 44.82 -13.02 20.18
C PRO A 288 43.79 -12.63 19.10
N TYR A 289 43.26 -13.60 18.35
CA TYR A 289 42.30 -13.36 17.24
C TYR A 289 41.14 -12.43 17.64
N GLY A 290 40.53 -12.62 18.80
CA GLY A 290 39.44 -11.76 19.28
C GLY A 290 39.89 -10.31 19.50
N LYS A 291 41.09 -10.09 20.05
CA LYS A 291 41.65 -8.74 20.21
C LYS A 291 42.04 -8.14 18.86
N SER A 292 42.61 -8.91 17.94
CA SER A 292 42.92 -8.47 16.57
C SER A 292 41.65 -8.08 15.82
N MET A 293 40.60 -8.90 15.91
CA MET A 293 39.29 -8.60 15.30
C MET A 293 38.70 -7.31 15.86
N MET A 294 38.64 -7.17 17.20
CA MET A 294 37.98 -6.03 17.84
C MET A 294 38.74 -4.72 17.71
N LYS A 295 40.07 -4.74 17.82
CA LYS A 295 40.89 -3.51 17.88
C LYS A 295 41.52 -3.10 16.56
N ILE A 296 41.62 -4.01 15.58
CA ILE A 296 42.33 -3.73 14.32
C ILE A 296 41.37 -3.88 13.14
N ILE A 297 40.71 -5.04 13.01
CA ILE A 297 39.88 -5.32 11.83
C ILE A 297 38.54 -4.58 11.86
N LEU A 298 37.76 -4.72 12.94
CA LEU A 298 36.43 -4.11 13.03
C LEU A 298 36.43 -2.59 12.87
N PRO A 299 37.35 -1.81 13.49
CA PRO A 299 37.39 -0.36 13.28
C PRO A 299 37.61 0.03 11.80
N GLN A 300 38.42 -0.74 11.07
CA GLN A 300 38.64 -0.53 9.64
C GLN A 300 37.40 -0.96 8.82
N ALA A 301 36.87 -2.14 9.13
CA ALA A 301 35.70 -2.70 8.47
C ALA A 301 34.47 -1.79 8.62
N VAL A 302 34.26 -1.17 9.79
CA VAL A 302 33.15 -0.23 10.02
C VAL A 302 33.22 0.95 9.05
N ARG A 303 34.40 1.53 8.82
CA ARG A 303 34.56 2.63 7.84
C ARG A 303 34.14 2.21 6.44
N VAL A 304 34.45 0.98 6.04
CA VAL A 304 34.05 0.40 4.75
C VAL A 304 32.54 0.13 4.69
N MET A 305 31.91 -0.25 5.81
CA MET A 305 30.49 -0.58 5.86
C MET A 305 29.55 0.62 5.88
N VAL A 306 29.96 1.78 6.41
CA VAL A 306 29.06 2.94 6.60
C VAL A 306 28.29 3.34 5.33
N PRO A 307 28.92 3.47 4.15
CA PRO A 307 28.17 3.80 2.92
C PRO A 307 27.09 2.76 2.60
N SER A 308 27.38 1.48 2.82
CA SER A 308 26.44 0.39 2.56
C SER A 308 25.26 0.40 3.54
N PHE A 309 25.50 0.73 4.82
CA PHE A 309 24.43 0.88 5.81
C PHE A 309 23.46 2.00 5.44
N ILE A 310 23.95 3.10 4.90
CA ILE A 310 23.11 4.23 4.54
C ILE A 310 22.33 3.93 3.25
N ASN A 311 22.94 3.24 2.29
CA ASN A 311 22.20 2.71 1.16
C ASN A 311 21.08 1.75 1.62
N GLN A 312 21.36 0.88 2.59
CA GLN A 312 20.34 -0.01 3.17
C GLN A 312 19.22 0.77 3.88
N PHE A 313 19.53 1.91 4.52
CA PHE A 313 18.53 2.80 5.08
C PHE A 313 17.57 3.31 4.01
N VAL A 314 18.11 3.85 2.90
CA VAL A 314 17.32 4.37 1.79
C VAL A 314 16.45 3.29 1.14
N ILE A 315 16.98 2.08 0.98
CA ILE A 315 16.22 0.92 0.47
C ILE A 315 15.07 0.60 1.42
N THR A 316 15.35 0.45 2.72
CA THR A 316 14.32 0.10 3.72
C THR A 316 13.22 1.15 3.81
N LEU A 317 13.56 2.44 3.63
CA LEU A 317 12.58 3.53 3.57
C LEU A 317 11.65 3.42 2.35
N LYS A 318 12.17 3.03 1.19
CA LYS A 318 11.34 2.79 0.00
C LYS A 318 10.47 1.54 0.20
N ASP A 319 11.04 0.51 0.82
CA ASP A 319 10.37 -0.76 1.07
C ASP A 319 9.18 -0.64 2.05
N THR A 320 9.09 0.42 2.86
CA THR A 320 7.89 0.66 3.68
C THR A 320 6.64 0.81 2.82
N SER A 321 6.75 1.34 1.60
CA SER A 321 5.62 1.48 0.67
C SER A 321 4.95 0.14 0.35
N ILE A 322 5.72 -0.95 0.38
CA ILE A 322 5.19 -2.31 0.17
C ILE A 322 4.31 -2.72 1.35
N MET A 323 4.54 -2.21 2.56
CA MET A 323 3.72 -2.55 3.74
C MET A 323 2.28 -2.02 3.65
N SER A 324 1.98 -1.11 2.70
CA SER A 324 0.62 -0.66 2.41
C SER A 324 -0.33 -1.82 2.08
N VAL A 325 0.18 -2.91 1.50
CA VAL A 325 -0.63 -4.09 1.13
C VAL A 325 -1.20 -4.85 2.34
N ILE A 326 -0.58 -4.70 3.52
CA ILE A 326 -1.07 -5.27 4.79
C ILE A 326 -1.79 -4.21 5.64
N GLY A 327 -2.16 -3.07 5.05
CA GLY A 327 -2.96 -2.03 5.69
C GLY A 327 -2.17 -0.98 6.49
N ILE A 328 -0.84 -0.91 6.32
CA ILE A 328 -0.06 0.17 6.93
C ILE A 328 -0.33 1.49 6.22
N VAL A 329 -0.73 2.50 7.01
CA VAL A 329 -0.92 3.88 6.52
C VAL A 329 0.39 4.65 6.62
N GLU A 330 1.27 4.38 5.66
CA GLU A 330 2.48 5.15 5.40
C GLU A 330 2.26 6.13 4.22
N LEU A 331 3.31 6.78 3.71
CA LEU A 331 3.17 7.89 2.75
C LEU A 331 2.47 7.48 1.45
N THR A 332 2.81 6.32 0.88
CA THR A 332 2.16 5.82 -0.34
C THR A 332 0.68 5.53 -0.09
N GLN A 333 0.35 4.88 1.02
CA GLN A 333 -1.03 4.58 1.40
C GLN A 333 -1.84 5.84 1.73
N SER A 334 -1.25 6.84 2.37
CA SER A 334 -1.87 8.16 2.55
C SER A 334 -2.26 8.76 1.20
N GLY A 335 -1.35 8.70 0.20
CA GLY A 335 -1.62 9.12 -1.16
C GLY A 335 -2.82 8.39 -1.78
N LYS A 336 -2.83 7.05 -1.71
CA LYS A 336 -3.97 6.23 -2.22
C LYS A 336 -5.29 6.61 -1.58
N ILE A 337 -5.32 6.83 -0.26
CA ILE A 337 -6.54 7.21 0.47
C ILE A 337 -7.05 8.58 0.02
N ILE A 338 -6.15 9.53 -0.22
CA ILE A 338 -6.53 10.86 -0.73
C ILE A 338 -7.09 10.74 -2.15
N ILE A 339 -6.38 10.05 -3.05
CA ILE A 339 -6.81 9.86 -4.44
C ILE A 339 -8.19 9.19 -4.50
N ALA A 340 -8.44 8.17 -3.66
CA ALA A 340 -9.73 7.49 -3.61
C ALA A 340 -10.90 8.39 -3.19
N ARG A 341 -10.63 9.54 -2.55
CA ARG A 341 -11.64 10.51 -2.12
C ARG A 341 -11.77 11.68 -3.07
N THR A 342 -10.66 12.14 -3.65
CA THR A 342 -10.59 13.38 -4.44
C THR A 342 -10.55 13.14 -5.94
N PHE A 343 -10.23 11.91 -6.38
CA PHE A 343 -9.97 11.54 -7.78
C PHE A 343 -8.81 12.31 -8.44
N GLU A 344 -8.02 13.06 -7.66
CA GLU A 344 -6.85 13.81 -8.11
C GLU A 344 -5.60 12.91 -8.12
N THR A 345 -5.56 11.95 -9.06
CA THR A 345 -4.51 10.91 -9.14
C THR A 345 -3.12 11.50 -9.41
N SER A 346 -2.94 12.22 -10.51
CA SER A 346 -1.63 12.68 -10.97
C SER A 346 -0.99 13.70 -10.02
N GLY A 347 -1.78 14.65 -9.53
CA GLY A 347 -1.30 15.69 -8.62
C GLY A 347 -0.82 15.11 -7.29
N ILE A 348 -1.58 14.19 -6.70
CA ILE A 348 -1.20 13.56 -5.43
C ILE A 348 0.00 12.62 -5.61
N TRP A 349 0.09 11.85 -6.70
CA TRP A 349 1.29 11.04 -6.97
C TRP A 349 2.55 11.88 -7.15
N LEU A 350 2.45 13.05 -7.81
CA LEU A 350 3.56 13.98 -7.93
C LEU A 350 4.02 14.48 -6.55
N VAL A 351 3.07 14.85 -5.68
CA VAL A 351 3.39 15.31 -4.32
C VAL A 351 4.06 14.19 -3.51
N VAL A 352 3.51 12.97 -3.53
CA VAL A 352 4.11 11.81 -2.85
C VAL A 352 5.53 11.55 -3.38
N ALA A 353 5.73 11.58 -4.70
CA ALA A 353 7.05 11.39 -5.32
C ALA A 353 8.05 12.47 -4.88
N ILE A 354 7.64 13.73 -4.85
CA ILE A 354 8.48 14.85 -4.37
C ILE A 354 8.81 14.66 -2.89
N MET A 355 7.87 14.26 -2.05
CA MET A 355 8.11 14.00 -0.63
C MET A 355 9.15 12.89 -0.41
N TYR A 356 9.01 11.76 -1.10
CA TYR A 356 10.04 10.71 -1.08
C TYR A 356 11.39 11.23 -1.57
N LEU A 357 11.41 11.97 -2.69
CA LEU A 357 12.62 12.52 -3.28
C LEU A 357 13.35 13.44 -2.30
N ILE A 358 12.64 14.35 -1.63
CA ILE A 358 13.20 15.27 -0.64
C ILE A 358 13.86 14.46 0.48
N VAL A 359 13.12 13.52 1.08
CA VAL A 359 13.59 12.74 2.23
C VAL A 359 14.80 11.89 1.85
N ILE A 360 14.73 11.17 0.73
CA ILE A 360 15.83 10.34 0.23
C ILE A 360 17.05 11.19 -0.11
N THR A 361 16.86 12.35 -0.75
CA THR A 361 17.96 13.27 -1.09
C THR A 361 18.62 13.83 0.17
N LEU A 362 17.85 14.22 1.18
CA LEU A 362 18.39 14.70 2.46
C LEU A 362 19.23 13.62 3.15
N LEU A 363 18.72 12.38 3.20
CA LEU A 363 19.43 11.24 3.78
C LEU A 363 20.71 10.91 3.00
N THR A 364 20.65 10.97 1.67
CA THR A 364 21.81 10.70 0.80
C THR A 364 22.86 11.80 0.92
N LYS A 365 22.46 13.07 1.02
CA LYS A 365 23.40 14.18 1.28
C LYS A 365 24.05 14.05 2.66
N LEU A 366 23.28 13.70 3.69
CA LEU A 366 23.81 13.43 5.02
C LEU A 366 24.81 12.26 4.98
N SER A 367 24.52 11.24 4.18
CA SER A 367 25.43 10.12 3.93
C SER A 367 26.78 10.56 3.42
N ASN A 368 26.78 11.35 2.35
CA ASN A 368 28.02 11.78 1.69
C ASN A 368 28.89 12.64 2.61
N VAL A 369 28.27 13.40 3.52
CA VAL A 369 28.99 14.16 4.55
C VAL A 369 29.64 13.23 5.57
N LEU A 370 28.92 12.20 6.05
CA LEU A 370 29.45 11.21 6.98
C LEU A 370 30.57 10.38 6.35
N GLU A 371 30.39 9.96 5.11
CA GLU A 371 31.39 9.21 4.34
C GLU A 371 32.70 9.99 4.21
N ARG A 372 32.65 11.27 3.79
CA ARG A 372 33.84 12.13 3.67
C ARG A 372 34.59 12.35 4.98
N ARG A 373 33.91 12.26 6.12
CA ARG A 373 34.54 12.38 7.45
C ARG A 373 35.20 11.08 7.91
N LEU A 374 34.72 9.94 7.44
CA LEU A 374 35.22 8.61 7.81
C LEU A 374 36.26 8.06 6.83
N SER A 375 36.28 8.57 5.59
CA SER A 375 37.30 8.27 4.58
C SER A 375 38.61 9.05 4.76
N LYS A 376 38.61 10.04 5.66
CA LYS A 376 39.81 10.69 6.21
C LYS A 376 40.19 9.98 7.51
#